data_AF-A0A511X594-F1
#
_entry.id   AF-A0A511X594-F1
#
_cell.length_a   1.000
_cell.length_b   1.000
_cell.length_c   1.000
_cell.angle_alpha   90.00
_cell.angle_beta   90.00
_cell.angle_gamma   90.00
#
_symmetry.space_group_name_H-M   'P 1'
#
loop_
_entity.id
_entity.type
_entity.pdbx_description
1 polymer ?
#
loop_
_entity_poly.entity_id
_entity_poly.type
_entity_poly.pdbx_seq_one_letter_code
_entity_poly.pdbx_strand_id
1 'polypeptide(L)'
;MYKGIEGKIYPNKVQQRLINHTFGHSRFVWNQMLAMLNTRYDNNPNIRCLSYNALSILLTQLKKEHPWLKEVDAKALQNSVKTLRETFDRFFNKQSNYPRFKSGKIFKQTYKTLESTIRFNANQRYIKLPKLGWVKCRLSLQHLNNDRIKSVTVIRKSNNNYYISVLVESENQALPKTEKAVGVDLGLTDLAITSDGVKYPSLYVHRKYKKQLHYWEKRLARRRIQAKKEGKDLRYAKNYQKARIQVAKLHQKMKDTRKDYIHKVTTELVETYDVICIEELKTANMIKNHPLAQSIASQSWRMFRNILTYKCLTYGKALVVVNPYKTSQVCSSCGAETGKKPLSVRHFTCPTCHTLHDRDINASKNIKNIGLGMSLS
;
A
#
# COMPACT_ATOMS: atom_id res chain seq x y z
N MET A 1 -13.58 -2.08 15.39
CA MET A 1 -12.46 -2.30 14.44
C MET A 1 -12.72 -1.47 13.19
N TYR A 2 -11.72 -1.12 12.37
CA TYR A 2 -11.95 -0.38 11.11
C TYR A 2 -11.59 -1.20 9.89
N LYS A 3 -12.36 -1.05 8.81
CA LYS A 3 -12.14 -1.66 7.50
C LYS A 3 -11.99 -0.57 6.44
N GLY A 4 -10.98 -0.68 5.59
CA GLY A 4 -10.79 0.21 4.44
C GLY A 4 -11.33 -0.43 3.16
N ILE A 5 -12.20 0.28 2.45
CA ILE A 5 -12.78 -0.17 1.18
C ILE A 5 -12.34 0.77 0.08
N GLU A 6 -11.67 0.23 -0.94
CA GLU A 6 -11.25 0.99 -2.11
C GLU A 6 -12.28 0.84 -3.25
N GLY A 7 -12.58 1.94 -3.93
CA GLY A 7 -13.46 1.96 -5.08
C GLY A 7 -13.02 2.95 -6.13
N LYS A 8 -13.36 2.70 -7.40
CA LYS A 8 -13.15 3.67 -8.48
C LYS A 8 -14.34 4.62 -8.53
N ILE A 9 -14.08 5.92 -8.71
CA ILE A 9 -15.14 6.92 -8.93
C ILE A 9 -15.01 7.57 -10.31
N TYR A 10 -16.12 8.09 -10.79
CA TYR A 10 -16.28 8.68 -12.12
C TYR A 10 -16.86 10.09 -12.00
N PRO A 11 -16.06 11.06 -11.50
CA PRO A 11 -16.52 12.44 -11.39
C PRO A 11 -16.70 13.07 -12.78
N ASN A 12 -17.75 13.87 -12.94
CA ASN A 12 -17.96 14.70 -14.13
C ASN A 12 -16.96 15.88 -14.20
N LYS A 13 -16.96 16.68 -15.27
CA LYS A 13 -15.99 17.78 -15.45
C LYS A 13 -16.08 18.85 -14.35
N VAL A 14 -17.26 19.12 -13.82
CA VAL A 14 -17.46 20.10 -12.72
C VAL A 14 -16.86 19.53 -11.42
N GLN A 15 -17.19 18.28 -11.09
CA GLN A 15 -16.66 17.56 -9.93
C GLN A 15 -15.14 17.41 -10.00
N GLN A 16 -14.58 17.12 -11.18
CA GLN A 16 -13.12 17.05 -11.37
C GLN A 16 -12.43 18.38 -11.09
N ARG A 17 -13.02 19.51 -11.51
CA ARG A 17 -12.51 20.85 -11.19
C ARG A 17 -12.52 21.06 -9.67
N LEU A 18 -13.65 20.82 -9.01
CA LEU A 18 -13.77 21.00 -7.56
C LEU A 18 -12.81 20.09 -6.76
N ILE A 19 -12.61 18.84 -7.19
CA ILE A 19 -11.60 17.94 -6.60
C ILE A 19 -10.19 18.53 -6.73
N ASN A 20 -9.85 19.09 -7.89
CA ASN A 20 -8.54 19.72 -8.10
C ASN A 20 -8.36 21.00 -7.27
N HIS A 21 -9.41 21.82 -7.12
CA HIS A 21 -9.43 22.96 -6.19
C HIS A 21 -9.18 22.46 -4.76
N THR A 22 -9.89 21.42 -4.32
CA THR A 22 -9.72 20.83 -2.98
C THR A 22 -8.28 20.37 -2.75
N PHE A 23 -7.65 19.69 -3.72
CA PHE A 23 -6.23 19.34 -3.63
C PHE A 23 -5.31 20.57 -3.52
N GLY A 24 -5.60 21.63 -4.27
CA GLY A 24 -4.86 22.88 -4.24
C GLY A 24 -4.98 23.59 -2.89
N HIS A 25 -6.20 23.73 -2.39
CA HIS A 25 -6.52 24.47 -1.17
C HIS A 25 -5.96 23.73 0.06
N SER A 26 -6.14 22.40 0.15
CA SER A 26 -5.53 21.59 1.23
C SER A 26 -4.00 21.66 1.21
N ARG A 27 -3.38 21.71 0.02
CA ARG A 27 -1.92 21.89 -0.12
C ARG A 27 -1.47 23.28 0.34
N PHE A 28 -2.19 24.32 -0.06
CA PHE A 28 -1.91 25.69 0.37
C PHE A 28 -1.93 25.79 1.90
N VAL A 29 -3.01 25.32 2.54
CA VAL A 29 -3.15 25.32 4.00
C VAL A 29 -2.00 24.57 4.67
N TRP A 30 -1.62 23.39 4.17
CA TRP A 30 -0.47 22.65 4.72
C TRP A 30 0.82 23.46 4.64
N ASN A 31 1.11 24.03 3.47
CA ASN A 31 2.36 24.76 3.26
C ASN A 31 2.41 26.04 4.08
N GLN A 32 1.30 26.79 4.17
CA GLN A 32 1.22 28.01 4.97
C GLN A 32 1.44 27.72 6.45
N MET A 33 0.77 26.69 6.98
CA MET A 33 0.92 26.28 8.38
C MET A 33 2.33 25.77 8.67
N LEU A 34 2.92 24.98 7.76
CA LEU A 34 4.30 24.50 7.92
C LEU A 34 5.29 25.66 7.89
N ALA A 35 5.16 26.61 6.96
CA ALA A 35 6.03 27.79 6.90
C ALA A 35 5.97 28.59 8.19
N MET A 36 4.76 28.86 8.68
CA MET A 36 4.55 29.57 9.95
C MET A 36 5.17 28.82 11.14
N LEU A 37 5.01 27.50 11.22
CA LEU A 37 5.61 26.69 12.30
C LEU A 37 7.14 26.70 12.23
N ASN A 38 7.71 26.69 11.02
CA ASN A 38 9.16 26.83 10.84
C ASN A 38 9.64 28.19 11.34
N THR A 39 9.01 29.29 10.89
CA THR A 39 9.35 30.65 11.35
C THR A 39 9.22 30.80 12.87
N ARG A 40 8.18 30.20 13.46
CA ARG A 40 8.00 30.20 14.93
C ARG A 40 9.15 29.50 15.64
N TYR A 41 9.63 28.38 15.09
CA TYR A 41 10.76 27.65 15.64
C TYR A 41 12.08 28.41 15.45
N ASP A 42 12.31 28.99 14.27
CA ASP A 42 13.49 29.80 13.98
C ASP A 42 13.59 31.02 14.93
N ASN A 43 12.45 31.63 15.28
CA ASN A 43 12.39 32.75 16.22
C ASN A 43 12.59 32.31 17.69
N ASN A 44 12.14 31.11 18.07
CA ASN A 44 12.32 30.59 19.43
C ASN A 44 12.33 29.05 19.42
N PRO A 45 13.50 28.41 19.43
CA PRO A 45 13.61 26.95 19.37
C PRO A 45 13.03 26.23 20.59
N ASN A 46 12.94 26.91 21.73
CA ASN A 46 12.42 26.35 22.98
C ASN A 46 10.89 26.35 23.04
N ILE A 47 10.22 26.97 22.06
CA ILE A 47 8.77 27.10 22.07
C ILE A 47 8.10 25.78 21.68
N ARG A 48 7.11 25.38 22.45
CA ARG A 48 6.35 24.15 22.16
C ARG A 48 5.60 24.27 20.83
N CYS A 49 5.58 23.17 20.08
CA CYS A 49 4.77 23.04 18.88
C CYS A 49 3.28 23.25 19.21
N LEU A 50 2.56 23.95 18.32
CA LEU A 50 1.15 24.28 18.53
C LEU A 50 0.26 23.03 18.57
N SER A 51 -0.81 23.09 19.37
CA SER A 51 -1.85 22.07 19.38
C SER A 51 -2.72 22.14 18.13
N TYR A 52 -3.46 21.07 17.84
CA TYR A 52 -4.45 21.08 16.75
C TYR A 52 -5.49 22.19 16.91
N ASN A 53 -5.95 22.45 18.14
CA ASN A 53 -6.95 23.48 18.42
C ASN A 53 -6.43 24.87 18.05
N ALA A 54 -5.19 25.19 18.43
CA ALA A 54 -4.54 26.44 18.06
C ALA A 54 -4.41 26.59 16.53
N LEU A 55 -3.96 25.53 15.84
CA LEU A 55 -3.87 25.54 14.37
C LEU A 55 -5.24 25.64 13.69
N SER A 56 -6.30 25.11 14.31
CA SER A 56 -7.68 25.22 13.80
C SER A 56 -8.23 26.66 13.91
N ILE A 57 -7.85 27.40 14.96
CA ILE A 57 -8.17 28.83 15.09
C ILE A 57 -7.48 29.61 13.96
N LEU A 58 -6.19 29.35 13.73
CA LEU A 58 -5.44 29.98 12.64
C LEU A 58 -6.03 29.65 11.25
N LEU A 59 -6.53 28.43 11.04
CA LEU A 59 -7.24 28.09 9.79
C LEU A 59 -8.49 28.96 9.59
N THR A 60 -9.17 29.34 10.68
CA THR A 60 -10.34 30.22 10.61
C THR A 60 -9.93 31.62 10.16
N GLN A 61 -8.82 32.14 10.67
CA GLN A 61 -8.25 33.42 10.24
C GLN A 61 -7.79 33.38 8.78
N LEU A 62 -7.07 32.32 8.37
CA LEU A 62 -6.68 32.14 6.96
C LEU A 62 -7.88 32.12 6.01
N LYS A 63 -9.03 31.60 6.42
CA LYS A 63 -10.26 31.63 5.61
C LYS A 63 -10.89 33.02 5.49
N LYS A 64 -10.57 33.95 6.39
CA LYS A 64 -10.96 35.36 6.27
C LYS A 64 -10.05 36.08 5.29
N GLU A 65 -8.73 35.88 5.41
CA GLU A 65 -7.71 36.45 4.53
C GLU A 65 -7.78 35.89 3.10
N HIS A 66 -8.16 34.62 2.96
CA HIS A 66 -8.29 33.93 1.68
C HIS A 66 -9.71 33.36 1.51
N PRO A 67 -10.69 34.18 1.11
CA PRO A 67 -12.09 33.77 1.00
C PRO A 67 -12.32 32.55 0.09
N TRP A 68 -11.49 32.36 -0.95
CA TRP A 68 -11.52 31.21 -1.87
C TRP A 68 -11.34 29.85 -1.16
N LEU A 69 -10.79 29.82 0.06
CA LEU A 69 -10.76 28.60 0.88
C LEU A 69 -12.15 28.09 1.28
N LYS A 70 -13.20 28.92 1.21
CA LYS A 70 -14.58 28.54 1.50
C LYS A 70 -15.29 27.81 0.35
N GLU A 71 -14.70 27.81 -0.85
CA GLU A 71 -15.25 27.12 -2.03
C GLU A 71 -15.25 25.59 -1.86
N VAL A 72 -14.29 25.05 -1.12
CA VAL A 72 -14.08 23.62 -0.95
C VAL A 72 -14.62 23.12 0.38
N ASP A 73 -14.67 21.81 0.54
CA ASP A 73 -15.03 21.18 1.80
C ASP A 73 -14.13 21.65 2.95
N ALA A 74 -14.74 22.26 3.97
CA ALA A 74 -14.05 22.73 5.17
C ALA A 74 -13.36 21.58 5.92
N LYS A 75 -13.92 20.37 5.89
CA LYS A 75 -13.36 19.18 6.56
C LYS A 75 -12.10 18.70 5.86
N ALA A 76 -12.00 18.85 4.53
CA ALA A 76 -10.76 18.61 3.80
C ALA A 76 -9.61 19.55 4.22
N LEU A 77 -9.92 20.81 4.55
CA LEU A 77 -8.93 21.77 5.06
C LEU A 77 -8.53 21.46 6.51
N GLN A 78 -9.50 21.18 7.38
CA GLN A 78 -9.27 20.76 8.77
C GLN A 78 -8.41 19.49 8.84
N ASN A 79 -8.69 18.50 7.99
CA ASN A 79 -7.86 17.30 7.88
C ASN A 79 -6.43 17.58 7.45
N SER A 80 -6.18 18.59 6.61
CA SER A 80 -4.81 18.97 6.23
C SER A 80 -4.02 19.45 7.44
N VAL A 81 -4.64 20.28 8.29
CA VAL A 81 -4.08 20.76 9.55
C VAL A 81 -3.87 19.61 10.54
N LYS A 82 -4.88 18.74 10.70
CA LYS A 82 -4.78 17.56 11.57
C LYS A 82 -3.62 16.65 11.17
N THR A 83 -3.50 16.36 9.87
CA THR A 83 -2.41 15.53 9.34
C THR A 83 -1.04 16.18 9.61
N LEU A 84 -0.93 17.51 9.52
CA LEU A 84 0.32 18.21 9.81
C LEU A 84 0.71 18.01 11.27
N ARG A 85 -0.24 18.17 12.19
CA ARG A 85 -0.01 17.96 13.61
C ARG A 85 0.42 16.53 13.92
N GLU A 86 -0.30 15.54 13.39
CA GLU A 86 0.04 14.12 13.54
C GLU A 86 1.43 13.78 12.97
N THR A 87 1.85 14.47 11.90
CA THR A 87 3.19 14.28 11.32
C THR A 87 4.27 14.82 12.25
N PHE A 88 4.03 15.97 12.90
CA PHE A 88 4.94 16.47 13.93
C PHE A 88 4.99 15.56 15.16
N ASP A 89 3.87 15.01 15.62
CA ASP A 89 3.87 14.03 16.73
C ASP A 89 4.76 12.82 16.42
N ARG A 90 4.61 12.26 15.22
CA ARG A 90 5.46 11.14 14.77
C ARG A 90 6.92 11.54 14.64
N PHE A 91 7.21 12.76 14.19
CA PHE A 91 8.57 13.28 14.12
C PHE A 91 9.21 13.36 15.50
N PHE A 92 8.53 13.98 16.48
CA PHE A 92 9.04 14.09 17.85
C PHE A 92 9.19 12.71 18.52
N ASN A 93 8.31 11.76 18.21
CA ASN A 93 8.42 10.38 18.67
C ASN A 93 9.46 9.53 17.90
N LYS A 94 10.28 10.13 17.03
CA LYS A 94 11.29 9.46 16.18
C LYS A 94 10.72 8.38 15.25
N GLN A 95 9.42 8.45 14.94
CA GLN A 95 8.71 7.52 14.06
C GLN A 95 8.69 7.98 12.59
N SER A 96 8.96 9.26 12.33
CA SER A 96 9.01 9.80 10.97
C SER A 96 10.04 10.91 10.83
N ASN A 97 10.45 11.18 9.59
CA ASN A 97 11.28 12.34 9.26
C ASN A 97 10.50 13.65 9.38
N TYR A 98 11.24 14.76 9.39
CA TYR A 98 10.68 16.11 9.43
C TYR A 98 9.66 16.36 8.30
N PRO A 99 8.54 17.06 8.57
CA PRO A 99 7.53 17.39 7.56
C PRO A 99 8.11 18.18 6.38
N ARG A 100 7.66 17.89 5.16
CA ARG A 100 8.10 18.59 3.94
C ARG A 100 6.95 19.38 3.33
N PHE A 101 7.30 20.47 2.62
CA PHE A 101 6.34 21.20 1.81
C PHE A 101 5.73 20.29 0.73
N LYS A 102 4.40 20.38 0.57
CA LYS A 102 3.65 19.64 -0.44
C LYS A 102 3.79 20.34 -1.80
N SER A 103 4.08 19.56 -2.83
CA SER A 103 4.22 20.06 -4.20
C SER A 103 3.00 19.72 -5.07
N GLY A 104 2.53 20.70 -5.84
CA GLY A 104 1.51 20.47 -6.87
C GLY A 104 2.04 19.80 -8.13
N LYS A 105 3.35 19.56 -8.23
CA LYS A 105 3.97 18.81 -9.34
C LYS A 105 3.79 17.29 -9.18
N ILE A 106 3.38 16.82 -8.01
CA ILE A 106 3.12 15.40 -7.74
C ILE A 106 1.82 14.97 -8.43
N PHE A 107 1.90 13.89 -9.23
CA PHE A 107 0.76 13.38 -10.00
C PHE A 107 -0.29 12.66 -9.15
N LYS A 108 0.13 12.02 -8.05
CA LYS A 108 -0.79 11.44 -7.06
C LYS A 108 -1.22 12.53 -6.09
N GLN A 109 -2.51 12.80 -6.01
CA GLN A 109 -3.08 13.79 -5.09
C GLN A 109 -4.22 13.17 -4.30
N THR A 110 -4.37 13.60 -3.06
CA THR A 110 -5.36 13.07 -2.13
C THR A 110 -5.89 14.16 -1.23
N TYR A 111 -7.17 14.07 -0.87
CA TYR A 111 -7.72 14.77 0.28
C TYR A 111 -8.64 13.81 1.04
N LYS A 112 -8.73 14.02 2.36
CA LYS A 112 -9.60 13.25 3.24
C LYS A 112 -10.74 14.15 3.72
N THR A 113 -11.96 13.65 3.67
CA THR A 113 -13.15 14.30 4.20
C THR A 113 -13.81 13.41 5.26
N LEU A 114 -14.49 14.07 6.20
CA LEU A 114 -15.09 13.50 7.39
C LEU A 114 -16.47 14.13 7.52
N GLU A 115 -17.55 13.40 7.28
CA GLU A 115 -18.89 13.96 7.46
C GLU A 115 -19.97 12.88 7.58
N SER A 116 -20.98 13.17 8.39
CA SER A 116 -22.25 12.41 8.47
C SER A 116 -23.05 12.46 7.17
N THR A 117 -22.76 13.42 6.28
CA THR A 117 -23.43 13.54 4.99
C THR A 117 -22.89 12.58 3.93
N ILE A 118 -21.77 11.91 4.21
CA ILE A 118 -21.21 10.88 3.33
C ILE A 118 -22.10 9.66 3.38
N ARG A 119 -22.73 9.34 2.25
CA ARG A 119 -23.60 8.17 2.14
C ARG A 119 -23.63 7.64 0.71
N PHE A 120 -23.79 6.33 0.60
CA PHE A 120 -24.15 5.67 -0.64
C PHE A 120 -25.65 5.80 -0.90
N ASN A 121 -26.02 5.79 -2.18
CA ASN A 121 -27.41 5.62 -2.57
C ASN A 121 -27.85 4.14 -2.42
N ALA A 122 -29.14 3.86 -2.57
CA ALA A 122 -29.72 2.53 -2.33
C ALA A 122 -28.99 1.38 -3.07
N ASN A 123 -28.62 1.60 -4.34
CA ASN A 123 -27.91 0.60 -5.14
C ASN A 123 -26.36 0.71 -5.09
N GLN A 124 -25.82 1.59 -4.24
CA GLN A 124 -24.38 1.82 -4.02
C GLN A 124 -23.56 2.12 -5.29
N ARG A 125 -24.21 2.60 -6.35
CA ARG A 125 -23.57 3.07 -7.59
C ARG A 125 -23.15 4.53 -7.51
N TYR A 126 -23.59 5.26 -6.49
CA TYR A 126 -23.26 6.66 -6.25
C TYR A 126 -22.93 6.88 -4.77
N ILE A 127 -21.92 7.71 -4.53
CA ILE A 127 -21.57 8.21 -3.20
C ILE A 127 -21.80 9.71 -3.15
N LYS A 128 -22.50 10.19 -2.12
CA LYS A 128 -22.63 11.63 -1.84
C LYS A 128 -21.40 12.08 -1.08
N LEU A 129 -20.71 13.11 -1.59
CA LEU A 129 -19.56 13.72 -0.94
C LEU A 129 -19.83 15.20 -0.65
N PRO A 130 -19.25 15.77 0.42
CA PRO A 130 -19.40 17.18 0.76
C PRO A 130 -18.98 18.08 -0.40
N LYS A 131 -19.81 19.10 -0.71
CA LYS A 131 -19.71 20.02 -1.85
C LYS A 131 -19.71 19.40 -3.26
N LEU A 132 -19.29 18.15 -3.43
CA LEU A 132 -19.26 17.43 -4.70
C LEU A 132 -20.61 16.84 -5.13
N GLY A 133 -21.51 16.62 -4.17
CA GLY A 133 -22.79 15.97 -4.41
C GLY A 133 -22.63 14.49 -4.75
N TRP A 134 -23.52 13.96 -5.57
CA TRP A 134 -23.52 12.55 -5.97
C TRP A 134 -22.45 12.26 -7.03
N VAL A 135 -21.55 11.34 -6.72
CA VAL A 135 -20.48 10.90 -7.62
C VAL A 135 -20.66 9.41 -7.92
N LYS A 136 -20.68 9.05 -9.21
CA LYS A 136 -20.76 7.65 -9.63
C LYS A 136 -19.54 6.88 -9.13
N CYS A 137 -19.76 5.71 -8.53
CA CYS A 137 -18.73 4.85 -7.96
C CYS A 137 -18.91 3.38 -8.35
N ARG A 138 -17.80 2.65 -8.34
CA ARG A 138 -17.75 1.18 -8.44
C ARG A 138 -16.87 0.67 -7.30
N LEU A 139 -17.51 0.08 -6.30
CA LEU A 139 -16.89 -0.51 -5.13
C LEU A 139 -16.61 -1.99 -5.36
N SER A 140 -15.66 -2.54 -4.61
CA SER A 140 -15.40 -3.99 -4.57
C SER A 140 -16.36 -4.74 -3.65
N LEU A 141 -17.03 -4.04 -2.72
CA LEU A 141 -17.99 -4.58 -1.76
C LEU A 141 -19.35 -3.94 -1.98
N GLN A 142 -20.41 -4.73 -1.84
CA GLN A 142 -21.81 -4.29 -1.89
C GLN A 142 -22.40 -4.35 -0.48
N HIS A 143 -23.56 -3.70 -0.27
CA HIS A 143 -24.34 -3.70 0.99
C HIS A 143 -23.64 -3.06 2.20
N LEU A 144 -22.82 -2.02 1.97
CA LEU A 144 -22.32 -1.16 3.04
C LEU A 144 -23.43 -0.38 3.74
N ASN A 145 -23.52 -0.49 5.06
CA ASN A 145 -24.33 0.41 5.86
C ASN A 145 -23.66 1.79 5.95
N ASN A 146 -24.43 2.84 5.63
CA ASN A 146 -23.97 4.23 5.64
C ASN A 146 -23.56 4.71 7.04
N ASP A 147 -24.22 4.24 8.10
CA ASP A 147 -23.99 4.72 9.47
C ASP A 147 -22.60 4.34 10.01
N ARG A 148 -21.98 3.34 9.37
CA ARG A 148 -20.66 2.85 9.73
C ARG A 148 -19.54 3.65 9.05
N ILE A 149 -19.85 4.53 8.11
CA ILE A 149 -18.84 5.29 7.37
C ILE A 149 -18.24 6.37 8.29
N LYS A 150 -16.92 6.29 8.52
CA LYS A 150 -16.19 7.27 9.34
C LYS A 150 -15.51 8.35 8.51
N SER A 151 -14.95 7.99 7.36
CA SER A 151 -14.25 8.96 6.51
C SER A 151 -14.10 8.47 5.09
N VAL A 152 -13.91 9.41 4.15
CA VAL A 152 -13.56 9.08 2.77
C VAL A 152 -12.33 9.86 2.35
N THR A 153 -11.37 9.14 1.78
CA THR A 153 -10.21 9.75 1.12
C THR A 153 -10.39 9.67 -0.38
N VAL A 154 -10.49 10.83 -1.04
CA VAL A 154 -10.53 10.94 -2.50
C VAL A 154 -9.10 10.98 -3.03
N ILE A 155 -8.82 10.16 -4.05
CA ILE A 155 -7.48 9.91 -4.58
C ILE A 155 -7.49 10.09 -6.08
N ARG A 156 -6.65 10.97 -6.62
CA ARG A 156 -6.30 10.98 -8.03
C ARG A 156 -4.97 10.25 -8.22
N LYS A 157 -4.96 9.15 -8.96
CA LYS A 157 -3.74 8.40 -9.27
C LYS A 157 -3.01 9.03 -10.47
N SER A 158 -1.74 8.67 -10.66
CA SER A 158 -0.88 9.22 -11.72
C SER A 158 -1.39 8.98 -13.15
N ASN A 159 -2.29 8.00 -13.33
CA ASN A 159 -2.96 7.69 -14.59
C ASN A 159 -4.24 8.53 -14.83
N ASN A 160 -4.49 9.56 -14.03
CA ASN A 160 -5.69 10.41 -14.02
C ASN A 160 -7.02 9.71 -13.65
N ASN A 161 -6.99 8.46 -13.19
CA ASN A 161 -8.18 7.85 -12.63
C ASN A 161 -8.40 8.30 -11.18
N TYR A 162 -9.67 8.46 -10.82
CA TYR A 162 -10.11 8.83 -9.47
C TYR A 162 -10.58 7.59 -8.70
N TYR A 163 -10.22 7.54 -7.42
CA TYR A 163 -10.57 6.48 -6.49
C TYR A 163 -11.02 7.09 -5.16
N ILE A 164 -11.78 6.32 -4.40
CA ILE A 164 -12.09 6.58 -3.00
C ILE A 164 -11.54 5.46 -2.14
N SER A 165 -11.10 5.80 -0.94
CA SER A 165 -10.84 4.87 0.16
C SER A 165 -11.79 5.24 1.28
N VAL A 166 -12.76 4.38 1.54
CA VAL A 166 -13.82 4.56 2.54
C VAL A 166 -13.38 3.82 3.80
N LEU A 167 -13.25 4.56 4.90
CA LEU A 167 -13.01 3.97 6.21
C LEU A 167 -14.36 3.71 6.86
N VAL A 168 -14.62 2.43 7.14
CA VAL A 168 -15.87 1.96 7.72
C VAL A 168 -15.56 1.32 9.07
N GLU A 169 -16.41 1.57 10.05
CA GLU A 169 -16.43 0.79 11.28
C GLU A 169 -16.93 -0.62 10.96
N SER A 170 -16.20 -1.62 11.45
CA SER A 170 -16.49 -3.03 11.23
C SER A 170 -16.62 -3.74 12.56
N GLU A 171 -17.55 -4.69 12.59
CA GLU A 171 -17.67 -5.71 13.62
C GLU A 171 -16.45 -6.63 13.60
N ASN A 172 -16.40 -7.51 14.60
CA ASN A 172 -15.41 -8.57 14.66
C ASN A 172 -15.49 -9.40 13.37
N GLN A 173 -14.36 -9.49 12.66
CA GLN A 173 -14.23 -10.26 11.43
C GLN A 173 -13.53 -11.59 11.70
N ALA A 174 -13.36 -12.01 12.96
CA ALA A 174 -12.70 -13.27 13.29
C ALA A 174 -13.37 -14.45 12.57
N LEU A 175 -12.55 -15.29 11.93
CA LEU A 175 -13.02 -16.54 11.33
C LEU A 175 -12.98 -17.66 12.38
N PRO A 176 -13.82 -18.70 12.23
CA PRO A 176 -13.76 -19.89 13.06
C PRO A 176 -12.34 -20.48 13.13
N LYS A 177 -12.01 -21.08 14.28
CA LYS A 177 -10.72 -21.76 14.46
C LYS A 177 -10.71 -23.06 13.65
N THR A 178 -9.62 -23.29 12.93
CA THR A 178 -9.37 -24.51 12.15
C THR A 178 -8.37 -25.44 12.82
N GLU A 179 -7.68 -24.98 13.87
CA GLU A 179 -6.62 -25.68 14.61
C GLU A 179 -5.40 -26.07 13.76
N LYS A 180 -5.34 -25.60 12.51
CA LYS A 180 -4.26 -25.92 11.58
C LYS A 180 -3.17 -24.86 11.64
N ALA A 181 -1.93 -25.33 11.56
CA ALA A 181 -0.74 -24.49 11.42
C ALA A 181 0.00 -24.81 10.12
N VAL A 182 0.56 -23.77 9.49
CA VAL A 182 1.32 -23.90 8.22
C VAL A 182 2.60 -23.08 8.26
N GLY A 183 3.66 -23.63 7.69
CA GLY A 183 4.88 -22.88 7.38
C GLY A 183 4.87 -22.47 5.91
N VAL A 184 5.26 -21.23 5.62
CA VAL A 184 5.25 -20.67 4.28
C VAL A 184 6.65 -20.17 3.92
N ASP A 185 7.29 -20.86 2.98
CA ASP A 185 8.54 -20.44 2.36
C ASP A 185 8.27 -19.49 1.17
N LEU A 186 9.01 -18.39 1.06
CA LEU A 186 8.76 -17.34 0.07
C LEU A 186 9.87 -17.32 -0.99
N GLY A 187 9.54 -17.68 -2.23
CA GLY A 187 10.53 -17.91 -3.28
C GLY A 187 10.48 -16.95 -4.47
N LEU A 188 11.42 -17.16 -5.41
CA LEU A 188 11.45 -16.50 -6.71
C LEU A 188 10.69 -17.29 -7.80
N THR A 189 10.74 -18.62 -7.78
CA THR A 189 10.00 -19.46 -8.74
C THR A 189 8.52 -19.45 -8.35
N ASP A 190 8.25 -19.81 -7.10
CA ASP A 190 6.94 -19.76 -6.48
C ASP A 190 6.94 -18.62 -5.45
N LEU A 191 5.89 -17.81 -5.46
CA LEU A 191 5.71 -16.71 -4.51
C LEU A 191 5.71 -17.24 -3.08
N ALA A 192 5.02 -18.35 -2.86
CA ALA A 192 4.84 -19.00 -1.58
C ALA A 192 4.73 -20.52 -1.77
N ILE A 193 5.37 -21.29 -0.89
CA ILE A 193 5.24 -22.75 -0.81
C ILE A 193 4.85 -23.09 0.63
N THR A 194 3.88 -23.97 0.81
CA THR A 194 3.37 -24.35 2.13
C THR A 194 3.97 -25.67 2.61
N SER A 195 4.01 -25.87 3.94
CA SER A 195 4.45 -27.13 4.55
C SER A 195 3.64 -28.35 4.11
N ASP A 196 2.42 -28.11 3.64
CA ASP A 196 1.46 -29.14 3.23
C ASP A 196 1.54 -29.42 1.72
N GLY A 197 2.50 -28.79 1.01
CA GLY A 197 2.84 -29.08 -0.38
C GLY A 197 2.18 -28.20 -1.43
N VAL A 198 1.30 -27.25 -1.04
CA VAL A 198 0.69 -26.29 -1.97
C VAL A 198 1.74 -25.26 -2.41
N LYS A 199 1.86 -25.05 -3.73
CA LYS A 199 2.77 -24.09 -4.36
C LYS A 199 1.99 -22.98 -5.07
N TYR A 200 2.28 -21.74 -4.72
CA TYR A 200 1.69 -20.54 -5.32
C TYR A 200 2.69 -19.92 -6.31
N PRO A 201 2.50 -20.04 -7.64
CA PRO A 201 3.49 -19.61 -8.61
C PRO A 201 3.71 -18.10 -8.59
N SER A 202 4.92 -17.66 -8.95
CA SER A 202 5.22 -16.23 -9.06
C SER A 202 4.59 -15.59 -10.31
N LEU A 203 4.01 -14.40 -10.15
CA LEU A 203 3.45 -13.67 -11.29
C LEU A 203 4.47 -12.75 -11.98
N TYR A 204 4.97 -13.21 -13.13
CA TYR A 204 5.88 -12.45 -13.99
C TYR A 204 5.17 -11.42 -14.89
N VAL A 205 4.26 -10.62 -14.31
CA VAL A 205 3.44 -9.63 -15.04
C VAL A 205 4.29 -8.61 -15.83
N HIS A 206 5.50 -8.31 -15.35
CA HIS A 206 6.41 -7.39 -16.02
C HIS A 206 6.85 -7.92 -17.40
N ARG A 207 6.99 -9.24 -17.58
CA ARG A 207 7.38 -9.85 -18.86
C ARG A 207 6.31 -9.60 -19.92
N LYS A 208 5.04 -9.76 -19.54
CA LYS A 208 3.88 -9.52 -20.42
C LYS A 208 3.83 -8.10 -20.97
N TYR A 209 4.10 -7.09 -20.13
CA TYR A 209 4.03 -5.68 -20.53
C TYR A 209 5.38 -5.07 -20.92
N LYS A 210 6.48 -5.84 -20.98
CA LYS A 210 7.85 -5.33 -21.19
C LYS A 210 7.98 -4.51 -22.48
N LYS A 211 7.57 -5.09 -23.62
CA LYS A 211 7.65 -4.42 -24.94
C LYS A 211 6.82 -3.12 -24.96
N GLN A 212 5.59 -3.18 -24.44
CA GLN A 212 4.68 -2.05 -24.42
C GLN A 212 5.17 -0.93 -23.48
N LEU A 213 5.71 -1.29 -22.31
CA LEU A 213 6.28 -0.34 -21.36
C LEU A 213 7.48 0.38 -21.98
N HIS A 214 8.44 -0.37 -22.54
CA HIS A 214 9.63 0.17 -23.19
C HIS A 214 9.29 1.16 -24.30
N TYR A 215 8.30 0.82 -25.14
CA TYR A 215 7.81 1.71 -26.19
C TYR A 215 7.34 3.05 -25.63
N TRP A 216 6.48 3.03 -24.61
CA TRP A 216 5.94 4.25 -24.02
C TRP A 216 6.97 5.04 -23.21
N GLU A 217 7.92 4.37 -22.55
CA GLU A 217 9.03 5.00 -21.84
C GLU A 217 9.97 5.73 -22.81
N LYS A 218 10.34 5.11 -23.93
CA LYS A 218 11.11 5.77 -25.00
C LYS A 218 10.38 7.01 -25.53
N ARG A 219 9.08 6.89 -25.81
CA ARG A 219 8.28 8.04 -26.27
C ARG A 219 8.15 9.14 -25.21
N LEU A 220 8.02 8.76 -23.94
CA LEU A 220 7.95 9.69 -22.82
C LEU A 220 9.26 10.49 -22.71
N ALA A 221 10.40 9.82 -22.77
CA ALA A 221 11.72 10.45 -22.72
C ALA A 221 11.93 11.42 -23.88
N ARG A 222 11.70 10.98 -25.12
CA ARG A 222 11.82 11.84 -26.32
C ARG A 222 10.92 13.08 -26.25
N ARG A 223 9.64 12.90 -25.87
CA ARG A 223 8.69 14.01 -25.74
C ARG A 223 9.04 14.97 -24.60
N ARG A 224 9.70 14.49 -23.55
CA ARG A 224 10.21 15.34 -22.46
C ARG A 224 11.32 16.26 -22.96
N ILE A 225 12.27 15.70 -23.72
CA ILE A 225 13.38 16.47 -24.30
C ILE A 225 12.84 17.52 -25.27
N GLN A 226 11.93 17.13 -26.17
CA GLN A 226 11.31 18.04 -27.13
C GLN A 226 10.58 19.21 -26.43
N ALA A 227 9.74 18.91 -25.43
CA ALA A 227 9.02 19.95 -24.70
C ALA A 227 9.96 20.92 -23.99
N LYS A 228 11.09 20.44 -23.45
CA LYS A 228 12.12 21.30 -22.85
C LYS A 228 12.82 22.17 -23.90
N LYS A 229 13.16 21.62 -25.07
CA LYS A 229 13.78 22.38 -26.17
C LYS A 229 12.86 23.52 -26.65
N GLU A 230 11.56 23.28 -26.65
CA GLU A 230 10.53 24.28 -26.99
C GLU A 230 10.20 25.24 -25.84
N GLY A 231 10.89 25.18 -24.69
CA GLY A 231 10.61 26.04 -23.53
C GLY A 231 9.26 25.80 -22.85
N LYS A 232 8.56 24.70 -23.18
CA LYS A 232 7.22 24.42 -22.65
C LYS A 232 7.29 23.77 -21.26
N ASP A 233 6.51 24.30 -20.31
CA ASP A 233 6.28 23.60 -19.05
C ASP A 233 5.64 22.22 -19.34
N LEU A 234 6.27 21.17 -18.82
CA LEU A 234 5.84 19.78 -18.96
C LEU A 234 4.38 19.57 -18.53
N ARG A 235 3.84 20.40 -17.64
CA ARG A 235 2.42 20.37 -17.23
C ARG A 235 1.46 20.62 -18.38
N TYR A 236 1.81 21.54 -19.27
CA TYR A 236 0.96 21.94 -20.41
C TYR A 236 1.35 21.23 -21.71
N ALA A 237 2.49 20.52 -21.74
CA ALA A 237 2.92 19.71 -22.87
C ALA A 237 2.01 18.48 -23.12
N LYS A 238 0.96 18.67 -23.93
CA LYS A 238 -0.09 17.66 -24.23
C LYS A 238 0.49 16.29 -24.63
N ASN A 239 1.47 16.26 -25.53
CA ASN A 239 2.06 15.01 -26.01
C ASN A 239 2.86 14.26 -24.95
N TYR A 240 3.64 15.00 -24.15
CA TYR A 240 4.36 14.45 -23.00
C TYR A 240 3.37 13.88 -21.97
N GLN A 241 2.32 14.62 -21.63
CA GLN A 241 1.29 14.17 -20.68
C GLN A 241 0.57 12.91 -21.16
N LYS A 242 0.26 12.80 -22.46
CA LYS A 242 -0.31 11.58 -23.06
C LYS A 242 0.61 10.37 -22.83
N ALA A 243 1.90 10.47 -23.18
CA ALA A 243 2.85 9.36 -22.98
C ALA A 243 3.00 8.98 -21.51
N ARG A 244 3.09 9.99 -20.63
CA ARG A 244 3.20 9.81 -19.18
C ARG A 244 2.03 9.02 -18.61
N ILE A 245 0.80 9.35 -19.04
CA ILE A 245 -0.40 8.63 -18.60
C ILE A 245 -0.36 7.17 -19.06
N GLN A 246 0.14 6.87 -20.27
CA GLN A 246 0.25 5.48 -20.74
C GLN A 246 1.23 4.67 -19.90
N VAL A 247 2.42 5.20 -19.62
CA VAL A 247 3.38 4.58 -18.70
C VAL A 247 2.75 4.35 -17.32
N ALA A 248 2.05 5.36 -16.78
CA ALA A 248 1.36 5.25 -15.50
C ALA A 248 0.23 4.20 -15.51
N LYS A 249 -0.51 4.04 -16.61
CA LYS A 249 -1.54 2.99 -16.78
C LYS A 249 -0.93 1.59 -16.73
N LEU A 250 0.21 1.38 -17.41
CA LEU A 250 0.90 0.08 -17.42
C LEU A 250 1.44 -0.29 -16.04
N HIS A 251 2.13 0.63 -15.37
CA HIS A 251 2.59 0.39 -13.99
C HIS A 251 1.41 0.14 -13.04
N GLN A 252 0.32 0.90 -13.17
CA GLN A 252 -0.89 0.67 -12.37
C GLN A 252 -1.44 -0.73 -12.61
N LYS A 253 -1.56 -1.18 -13.87
CA LYS A 253 -2.06 -2.51 -14.22
C LYS A 253 -1.18 -3.61 -13.62
N MET A 254 0.14 -3.51 -13.77
CA MET A 254 1.09 -4.45 -13.18
C MET A 254 0.97 -4.51 -11.66
N LYS A 255 0.87 -3.36 -11.00
CA LYS A 255 0.73 -3.26 -9.54
C LYS A 255 -0.60 -3.86 -9.07
N ASP A 256 -1.71 -3.49 -9.71
CA ASP A 256 -3.04 -3.94 -9.31
C ASP A 256 -3.20 -5.45 -9.52
N THR A 257 -2.65 -6.02 -10.61
CA THR A 257 -2.63 -7.48 -10.83
C THR A 257 -1.84 -8.22 -9.75
N ARG A 258 -0.65 -7.73 -9.36
CA ARG A 258 0.11 -8.34 -8.26
C ARG A 258 -0.63 -8.22 -6.92
N LYS A 259 -1.19 -7.05 -6.64
CA LYS A 259 -1.95 -6.80 -5.42
C LYS A 259 -3.14 -7.78 -5.32
N ASP A 260 -3.91 -7.92 -6.39
CA ASP A 260 -5.04 -8.87 -6.47
C ASP A 260 -4.61 -10.31 -6.18
N TYR A 261 -3.55 -10.78 -6.84
CA TYR A 261 -3.03 -12.13 -6.61
C TYR A 261 -2.61 -12.37 -5.16
N ILE A 262 -1.84 -11.45 -4.58
CA ILE A 262 -1.42 -11.55 -3.18
C ILE A 262 -2.62 -11.54 -2.24
N HIS A 263 -3.64 -10.72 -2.52
CA HIS A 263 -4.87 -10.76 -1.72
C HIS A 263 -5.56 -12.12 -1.81
N LYS A 264 -5.60 -12.78 -2.98
CA LYS A 264 -6.21 -14.11 -3.10
C LYS A 264 -5.44 -15.14 -2.28
N VAL A 265 -4.14 -15.26 -2.50
CA VAL A 265 -3.27 -16.21 -1.77
C VAL A 265 -3.35 -15.99 -0.25
N THR A 266 -3.22 -14.75 0.21
CA THR A 266 -3.29 -14.45 1.65
C THR A 266 -4.69 -14.57 2.23
N THR A 267 -5.76 -14.53 1.43
CA THR A 267 -7.13 -14.83 1.90
C THR A 267 -7.27 -16.33 2.11
N GLU A 268 -6.85 -17.13 1.13
CA GLU A 268 -6.87 -18.58 1.21
C GLU A 268 -6.08 -19.10 2.43
N LEU A 269 -4.90 -18.52 2.70
CA LEU A 269 -4.11 -18.88 3.87
C LEU A 269 -4.82 -18.60 5.20
N VAL A 270 -5.44 -17.43 5.38
CA VAL A 270 -6.12 -17.07 6.64
C VAL A 270 -7.47 -17.74 6.80
N GLU A 271 -8.08 -18.22 5.71
CA GLU A 271 -9.29 -19.05 5.77
C GLU A 271 -8.97 -20.50 6.15
N THR A 272 -7.79 -21.00 5.76
CA THR A 272 -7.39 -22.39 5.97
C THR A 272 -6.69 -22.62 7.31
N TYR A 273 -5.87 -21.66 7.76
CA TYR A 273 -4.93 -21.85 8.87
C TYR A 273 -5.11 -20.83 10.01
N ASP A 274 -4.95 -21.32 11.24
CA ASP A 274 -4.96 -20.51 12.45
C ASP A 274 -3.62 -19.90 12.80
N VAL A 275 -2.54 -20.65 12.55
CA VAL A 275 -1.17 -20.21 12.77
C VAL A 275 -0.43 -20.27 11.44
N ILE A 276 0.07 -19.12 10.99
CA ILE A 276 0.83 -19.01 9.75
C ILE A 276 2.24 -18.55 10.10
N CYS A 277 3.21 -19.42 9.85
CA CYS A 277 4.62 -19.15 10.08
C CYS A 277 5.26 -18.74 8.76
N ILE A 278 5.92 -17.59 8.72
CA ILE A 278 6.67 -17.12 7.54
C ILE A 278 8.11 -16.81 7.94
N GLU A 279 9.03 -16.94 7.00
CA GLU A 279 10.39 -16.48 7.22
C GLU A 279 10.55 -14.95 7.14
N GLU A 280 11.54 -14.43 7.89
CA GLU A 280 11.99 -13.06 7.73
C GLU A 280 12.88 -12.89 6.48
N LEU A 281 12.25 -12.47 5.38
CA LEU A 281 13.00 -12.10 4.18
C LEU A 281 13.70 -10.73 4.33
N LYS A 282 15.04 -10.74 4.35
CA LYS A 282 15.89 -9.53 4.26
C LYS A 282 16.00 -9.03 2.81
N THR A 283 14.86 -8.63 2.22
CA THR A 283 14.74 -8.28 0.80
C THR A 283 15.64 -7.14 0.34
N ALA A 284 15.99 -6.20 1.25
CA ALA A 284 16.86 -5.07 0.95
C ALA A 284 18.28 -5.52 0.55
N ASN A 285 18.79 -6.59 1.18
CA ASN A 285 20.10 -7.14 0.85
C ASN A 285 20.07 -7.91 -0.48
N MET A 286 18.96 -8.56 -0.80
CA MET A 286 18.81 -9.36 -2.02
C MET A 286 18.75 -8.48 -3.29
N ILE A 287 18.18 -7.28 -3.21
CA ILE A 287 18.07 -6.35 -4.36
C ILE A 287 19.44 -5.80 -4.79
N LYS A 288 20.45 -5.82 -3.91
CA LYS A 288 21.83 -5.41 -4.26
C LYS A 288 22.45 -6.32 -5.32
N ASN A 289 21.91 -7.53 -5.51
CA ASN A 289 22.31 -8.45 -6.59
C ASN A 289 21.66 -8.01 -7.92
N HIS A 290 22.37 -7.20 -8.69
CA HIS A 290 21.89 -6.57 -9.94
C HIS A 290 21.21 -7.52 -10.96
N PRO A 291 21.67 -8.77 -11.21
CA PRO A 291 21.03 -9.65 -12.20
C PRO A 291 19.62 -10.10 -11.79
N LEU A 292 19.37 -10.28 -10.49
CA LEU A 292 18.09 -10.76 -9.97
C LEU A 292 17.19 -9.63 -9.46
N ALA A 293 17.70 -8.41 -9.40
CA ALA A 293 17.00 -7.25 -8.84
C ALA A 293 15.60 -7.05 -9.46
N GLN A 294 15.45 -7.22 -10.78
CA GLN A 294 14.15 -7.07 -11.44
C GLN A 294 13.16 -8.18 -11.05
N SER A 295 13.61 -9.43 -10.96
CA SER A 295 12.81 -10.57 -10.54
C SER A 295 12.42 -10.46 -9.07
N ILE A 296 13.38 -10.13 -8.19
CA ILE A 296 13.17 -9.90 -6.76
C ILE A 296 12.19 -8.74 -6.52
N ALA A 297 12.39 -7.60 -7.18
CA ALA A 297 11.48 -6.47 -7.09
C ALA A 297 10.07 -6.82 -7.58
N SER A 298 9.93 -7.82 -8.45
CA SER A 298 8.64 -8.24 -8.97
C SER A 298 7.84 -9.13 -8.02
N GLN A 299 8.48 -9.83 -7.07
CA GLN A 299 7.80 -10.74 -6.14
C GLN A 299 6.98 -10.05 -5.06
N SER A 300 7.32 -8.81 -4.72
CA SER A 300 6.54 -8.00 -3.77
C SER A 300 6.36 -8.67 -2.39
N TRP A 301 7.35 -9.44 -1.90
CA TRP A 301 7.27 -10.13 -0.60
C TRP A 301 6.94 -9.23 0.58
N ARG A 302 7.43 -7.98 0.60
CA ARG A 302 7.02 -6.99 1.61
C ARG A 302 5.51 -6.70 1.56
N MET A 303 4.93 -6.64 0.36
CA MET A 303 3.48 -6.49 0.20
C MET A 303 2.74 -7.74 0.66
N PHE A 304 3.27 -8.93 0.39
CA PHE A 304 2.74 -10.21 0.89
C PHE A 304 2.69 -10.21 2.43
N ARG A 305 3.83 -9.99 3.10
CA ARG A 305 3.91 -9.91 4.56
C ARG A 305 2.93 -8.88 5.12
N ASN A 306 2.97 -7.64 4.62
CA ASN A 306 2.07 -6.58 5.10
C ASN A 306 0.59 -6.96 4.96
N ILE A 307 0.21 -7.58 3.84
CA ILE A 307 -1.18 -8.00 3.60
C ILE A 307 -1.57 -9.12 4.55
N LEU A 308 -0.71 -10.12 4.69
CA LEU A 308 -0.92 -11.24 5.58
C LEU A 308 -1.04 -10.77 7.05
N THR A 309 -0.14 -9.88 7.50
CA THR A 309 -0.16 -9.33 8.86
C THR A 309 -1.50 -8.70 9.21
N TYR A 310 -2.00 -7.77 8.39
CA TYR A 310 -3.28 -7.14 8.74
C TYR A 310 -4.46 -8.12 8.62
N LYS A 311 -4.40 -9.11 7.72
CA LYS A 311 -5.45 -10.12 7.59
C LYS A 311 -5.49 -11.06 8.78
N CYS A 312 -4.33 -11.52 9.27
CA CYS A 312 -4.25 -12.31 10.49
C CYS A 312 -4.87 -11.54 11.67
N LEU A 313 -4.51 -10.27 11.84
CA LEU A 313 -5.14 -9.39 12.84
C LEU A 313 -6.65 -9.21 12.62
N THR A 314 -7.10 -9.12 11.37
CA THR A 314 -8.52 -8.93 11.02
C THR A 314 -9.36 -10.18 11.30
N TYR A 315 -8.83 -11.35 10.97
CA TYR A 315 -9.55 -12.63 11.00
C TYR A 315 -9.23 -13.46 12.25
N GLY A 316 -8.54 -12.90 13.24
CA GLY A 316 -8.24 -13.58 14.51
C GLY A 316 -7.26 -14.75 14.37
N LYS A 317 -6.31 -14.64 13.42
CA LYS A 317 -5.27 -15.63 13.13
C LYS A 317 -3.91 -15.15 13.64
N ALA A 318 -3.00 -16.08 13.92
CA ALA A 318 -1.64 -15.77 14.36
C ALA A 318 -0.68 -15.75 13.16
N LEU A 319 0.16 -14.71 13.07
CA LEU A 319 1.28 -14.65 12.14
C LEU A 319 2.57 -14.70 12.95
N VAL A 320 3.35 -15.75 12.75
CA VAL A 320 4.67 -15.90 13.38
C VAL A 320 5.74 -15.64 12.32
N VAL A 321 6.68 -14.74 12.61
CA VAL A 321 7.81 -14.47 11.73
C VAL A 321 9.04 -15.15 12.33
N VAL A 322 9.63 -16.08 11.60
CA VAL A 322 10.77 -16.89 12.07
C VAL A 322 12.08 -16.46 11.40
N ASN A 323 13.19 -16.72 12.08
CA ASN A 323 14.51 -16.54 11.49
C ASN A 323 14.76 -17.65 10.43
N PRO A 324 15.08 -17.31 9.16
CA PRO A 324 15.31 -18.29 8.10
C PRO A 324 16.61 -19.11 8.24
N TYR A 325 17.35 -18.97 9.34
CA TYR A 325 18.66 -19.60 9.49
C TYR A 325 18.57 -21.14 9.35
N LYS A 326 19.32 -21.68 8.38
CA LYS A 326 19.43 -23.12 8.05
C LYS A 326 18.12 -23.88 7.77
N THR A 327 16.99 -23.22 7.58
CA THR A 327 15.69 -23.88 7.33
C THR A 327 15.71 -24.84 6.13
N SER A 328 16.47 -24.53 5.07
CA SER A 328 16.62 -25.39 3.89
C SER A 328 17.73 -26.45 4.00
N GLN A 329 18.51 -26.43 5.09
CA GLN A 329 19.67 -27.30 5.30
C GLN A 329 19.39 -28.38 6.33
N VAL A 330 18.30 -28.29 7.08
CA VAL A 330 17.90 -29.29 8.08
C VAL A 330 16.86 -30.23 7.49
N CYS A 331 16.96 -31.53 7.77
CA CYS A 331 15.91 -32.48 7.42
C CYS A 331 14.68 -32.29 8.31
N SER A 332 13.52 -32.03 7.70
CA SER A 332 12.26 -31.86 8.43
C SER A 332 11.70 -33.15 9.04
N SER A 333 12.21 -34.32 8.62
CA SER A 333 11.79 -35.62 9.17
C SER A 333 12.60 -36.03 10.39
N CYS A 334 13.91 -35.75 10.44
CA CYS A 334 14.82 -36.29 11.47
C CYS A 334 15.79 -35.27 12.08
N GLY A 335 15.66 -33.97 11.78
CA GLY A 335 16.49 -32.90 12.36
C GLY A 335 17.95 -32.82 11.90
N ALA A 336 18.46 -33.84 11.22
CA ALA A 336 19.84 -33.89 10.78
C ALA A 336 20.22 -32.72 9.86
N GLU A 337 21.39 -32.13 10.10
CA GLU A 337 21.97 -31.13 9.19
C GLU A 337 22.45 -31.83 7.90
N THR A 338 21.83 -31.48 6.79
CA THR A 338 22.10 -32.03 5.46
C THR A 338 22.95 -31.09 4.59
N GLY A 339 23.46 -30.00 5.17
CA GLY A 339 24.32 -29.02 4.52
C GLY A 339 23.64 -28.13 3.47
N LYS A 340 24.42 -27.18 2.95
CA LYS A 340 23.99 -26.21 1.95
C LYS A 340 23.83 -26.86 0.58
N LYS A 341 22.66 -26.68 -0.04
CA LYS A 341 22.36 -27.20 -1.38
C LYS A 341 22.41 -26.07 -2.42
N PRO A 342 22.97 -26.33 -3.61
CA PRO A 342 22.87 -25.40 -4.74
C PRO A 342 21.42 -25.11 -5.12
N LEU A 343 21.15 -23.92 -5.67
CA LEU A 343 19.80 -23.51 -6.09
C LEU A 343 19.18 -24.44 -7.16
N SER A 344 20.00 -25.13 -7.95
CA SER A 344 19.59 -26.10 -8.96
C SER A 344 19.01 -27.39 -8.37
N VAL A 345 19.40 -27.77 -7.14
CA VAL A 345 18.95 -29.00 -6.49
C VAL A 345 17.54 -28.80 -5.95
N ARG A 346 16.54 -29.43 -6.57
CA ARG A 346 15.13 -29.34 -6.16
C ARG A 346 14.68 -30.49 -5.26
N HIS A 347 15.27 -31.67 -5.43
CA HIS A 347 15.02 -32.82 -4.59
C HIS A 347 16.33 -33.29 -3.96
N PHE A 348 16.26 -33.81 -2.75
CA PHE A 348 17.39 -34.44 -2.09
C PHE A 348 16.92 -35.57 -1.18
N THR A 349 17.76 -36.59 -1.04
CA THR A 349 17.55 -37.67 -0.06
C THR A 349 18.35 -37.33 1.19
N CYS A 350 17.72 -37.42 2.37
CA CYS A 350 18.44 -37.23 3.63
C CYS A 350 19.50 -38.34 3.80
N PRO A 351 20.76 -38.03 4.11
CA PRO A 351 21.79 -39.05 4.34
C PRO A 351 21.57 -39.88 5.62
N THR A 352 20.81 -39.34 6.58
CA THR A 352 20.58 -39.97 7.89
C THR A 352 19.33 -40.84 7.92
N CYS A 353 18.18 -40.31 7.48
CA CYS A 353 16.90 -41.03 7.53
C CYS A 353 16.40 -41.50 6.15
N HIS A 354 17.16 -41.26 5.08
CA HIS A 354 16.84 -41.66 3.71
C HIS A 354 15.51 -41.15 3.15
N THR A 355 14.84 -40.20 3.83
CA THR A 355 13.62 -39.58 3.32
C THR A 355 13.93 -38.73 2.09
N LEU A 356 13.15 -38.91 1.02
CA LEU A 356 13.19 -38.04 -0.16
C LEU A 356 12.41 -36.76 0.11
N HIS A 357 13.05 -35.62 -0.09
CA HIS A 357 12.47 -34.30 0.12
C HIS A 357 12.45 -33.46 -1.16
N ASP A 358 11.35 -32.75 -1.40
CA ASP A 358 11.40 -31.48 -2.12
C ASP A 358 12.02 -30.43 -1.19
N ARG A 359 13.04 -29.73 -1.68
CA ARG A 359 13.84 -28.79 -0.89
C ARG A 359 13.00 -27.65 -0.32
N ASP A 360 12.08 -27.11 -1.10
CA ASP A 360 11.33 -25.91 -0.74
C ASP A 360 10.15 -26.29 0.20
N ILE A 361 9.55 -27.48 0.02
CA ILE A 361 8.58 -28.04 0.98
C ILE A 361 9.27 -28.38 2.32
N ASN A 362 10.46 -28.96 2.29
CA ASN A 362 11.26 -29.23 3.49
C ASN A 362 11.56 -27.94 4.28
N ALA A 363 11.96 -26.87 3.59
CA ALA A 363 12.14 -25.57 4.20
C ALA A 363 10.85 -25.05 4.85
N SER A 364 9.71 -25.18 4.16
CA SER A 364 8.40 -24.78 4.68
C SER A 364 8.00 -25.56 5.94
N LYS A 365 8.28 -26.87 6.00
CA LYS A 365 8.06 -27.70 7.20
C LYS A 365 8.93 -27.24 8.38
N ASN A 366 10.20 -26.92 8.14
CA ASN A 366 11.08 -26.41 9.18
C ASN A 366 10.63 -25.02 9.68
N ILE A 367 10.17 -24.14 8.79
CA ILE A 367 9.59 -22.83 9.16
C ILE A 367 8.37 -23.01 10.09
N LYS A 368 7.50 -23.99 9.81
CA LYS A 368 6.37 -24.35 10.68
C LYS A 368 6.87 -24.79 12.06
N ASN A 369 7.79 -25.74 12.10
CA ASN A 369 8.29 -26.33 13.34
C ASN A 369 8.94 -25.26 14.25
N ILE A 370 9.83 -24.42 13.70
CA ILE A 370 10.43 -23.29 14.44
C ILE A 370 9.35 -22.34 14.95
N GLY A 371 8.38 -22.00 14.10
CA GLY A 371 7.32 -21.05 14.44
C GLY A 371 6.36 -21.53 15.52
N LEU A 372 6.26 -22.85 15.70
CA LEU A 372 5.50 -23.50 16.78
C LEU A 372 6.36 -23.77 18.03
N GLY A 373 7.64 -23.39 18.03
CA GLY A 373 8.56 -23.65 19.14
C GLY A 373 9.03 -25.10 19.26
N MET A 374 8.88 -25.90 18.19
CA MET A 374 9.41 -27.27 18.15
C MET A 374 10.91 -27.23 17.85
N SER A 375 11.69 -27.99 18.61
CA SER A 375 13.13 -28.15 18.34
C SER A 375 13.33 -28.87 17.00
N LEU A 376 14.30 -28.43 16.21
CA LEU A 376 14.73 -29.09 14.98
C LEU A 376 15.71 -30.26 15.26
N SER A 377 15.53 -30.94 16.40
CA SER A 377 16.43 -31.95 16.97
C SER A 377 16.70 -33.11 16.03
#